data_AF-T0QIV6-F1
#
_entry.id   AF-T0QIV6-F1
#
_cell.length_a   1.000
_cell.length_b   1.000
_cell.length_c   1.000
_cell.angle_alpha   90.00
_cell.angle_beta   90.00
_cell.angle_gamma   90.00
#
_symmetry.space_group_name_H-M   'P 1'
#
loop_
_entity.id
_entity.type
_entity.pdbx_description
1 polymer ?
#
loop_
_entity_poly.entity_id
_entity_poly.type
_entity_poly.pdbx_seq_one_letter_code
_entity_poly.pdbx_strand_id
1 'polypeptide(L)'
;MQVTTRTPVVLTFSTGHTRGMVLGDTSSRHALCVEARFRLGAQELVHFEAVHAPTETMTLFHESLVYIVSEKRYLRGMTWRRGMTWADAPSEKAMFVLRKTTRTPLHLHETVHLQSYKWPNSFVAFAPSPPSALWSLGSLRLTSTLPPIAISAELPKALQVRYRCGRVPHVVPLVFVSVDACPRRRSPPPIAEAIDSPTSEGDDLG
;
A
#
# COMPACT_ATOMS: atom_id res chain seq x y z
N MET A 1 20.64 3.75 -2.63
CA MET A 1 21.01 2.34 -2.42
C MET A 1 20.24 1.49 -3.41
N GLN A 2 20.93 0.57 -4.07
CA GLN A 2 20.36 -0.37 -5.04
C GLN A 2 19.58 -1.47 -4.31
N VAL A 3 18.45 -1.87 -4.88
CA VAL A 3 17.65 -2.99 -4.39
C VAL A 3 18.09 -4.25 -5.12
N THR A 4 18.53 -5.25 -4.35
CA THR A 4 18.79 -6.60 -4.84
C THR A 4 17.69 -7.55 -4.36
N THR A 5 17.60 -8.72 -4.99
CA THR A 5 16.84 -9.83 -4.42
C THR A 5 17.31 -10.11 -3.00
N ARG A 6 16.40 -10.62 -2.16
CA ARG A 6 16.64 -10.95 -0.74
C ARG A 6 16.99 -9.74 0.16
N THR A 7 17.03 -8.52 -0.37
CA THR A 7 17.06 -7.30 0.46
C THR A 7 15.72 -7.16 1.18
N PRO A 8 15.67 -7.19 2.52
CA PRO A 8 14.44 -6.95 3.26
C PRO A 8 14.04 -5.48 3.11
N VAL A 9 12.86 -5.26 2.55
CA VAL A 9 12.30 -3.94 2.25
C VAL A 9 10.86 -3.86 2.74
N VAL A 10 10.39 -2.62 2.83
CA VAL A 10 8.99 -2.30 3.02
C VAL A 10 8.45 -1.79 1.69
N LEU A 11 7.41 -2.43 1.16
CA LEU A 11 6.73 -1.95 -0.04
C LEU A 11 5.69 -0.92 0.34
N THR A 12 5.84 0.28 -0.20
CA THR A 12 4.97 1.42 0.10
C THR A 12 4.41 1.99 -1.19
N PHE A 13 3.27 2.65 -1.11
CA PHE A 13 2.63 3.26 -2.26
C PHE A 13 1.87 4.52 -1.84
N SER A 14 1.55 5.36 -2.82
CA SER A 14 0.73 6.55 -2.62
C SER A 14 -0.58 6.42 -3.40
N THR A 15 -1.72 6.62 -2.73
CA THR A 15 -3.05 6.63 -3.33
C THR A 15 -3.71 7.99 -3.09
N GLY A 16 -3.54 8.91 -4.03
CA GLY A 16 -4.07 10.28 -3.93
C GLY A 16 -3.44 11.06 -2.77
N HIS A 17 -4.05 10.98 -1.59
CA HIS A 17 -3.66 11.72 -0.38
C HIS A 17 -3.11 10.83 0.74
N THR A 18 -3.21 9.50 0.61
CA THR A 18 -2.80 8.56 1.66
C THR A 18 -1.62 7.73 1.20
N ARG A 19 -0.74 7.41 2.16
CA ARG A 19 0.41 6.56 1.93
C ARG A 19 0.17 5.19 2.54
N GLY A 20 0.09 4.18 1.69
CA GLY A 20 -0.13 2.80 2.10
C GLY A 20 1.16 1.98 2.21
N MET A 21 1.06 0.88 2.94
CA MET A 21 2.12 -0.13 3.10
C MET A 21 1.53 -1.53 2.93
N VAL A 22 2.25 -2.41 2.23
CA VAL A 22 1.87 -3.83 2.10
C VAL A 22 2.34 -4.60 3.33
N LEU A 23 1.45 -5.41 3.92
CA LEU A 23 1.80 -6.29 5.04
C LEU A 23 1.93 -7.74 4.60
N GLY A 24 3.05 -8.33 4.99
CA GLY A 24 3.22 -9.77 5.10
C GLY A 24 2.61 -10.28 6.40
N ASP A 25 1.29 -10.13 6.58
CA ASP A 25 0.62 -10.74 7.74
C ASP A 25 0.49 -12.25 7.49
N THR A 26 1.35 -13.02 8.15
CA THR A 26 1.36 -14.49 8.07
C THR A 26 0.26 -15.16 8.87
N SER A 27 -0.33 -14.47 9.84
CA SER A 27 -1.50 -14.96 10.58
C SER A 27 -2.76 -14.93 9.72
N SER A 28 -2.78 -14.05 8.71
CA SER A 28 -3.84 -13.96 7.72
C SER A 28 -3.52 -14.75 6.45
N ARG A 29 -4.57 -15.25 5.79
CA ARG A 29 -4.45 -15.77 4.42
C ARG A 29 -4.50 -14.64 3.38
N HIS A 30 -4.82 -13.42 3.79
CA HIS A 30 -5.05 -12.29 2.91
C HIS A 30 -3.86 -11.32 2.93
N ALA A 31 -3.53 -10.76 1.76
CA ALA A 31 -2.59 -9.65 1.67
C ALA A 31 -3.31 -8.36 2.07
N LEU A 32 -2.90 -7.77 3.19
CA LEU A 32 -3.50 -6.56 3.74
C LEU A 32 -2.62 -5.35 3.44
N CYS A 33 -3.27 -4.20 3.28
CA CYS A 33 -2.60 -2.93 3.08
C CYS A 33 -3.07 -1.93 4.11
N VAL A 34 -2.12 -1.28 4.78
CA VAL A 34 -2.44 -0.26 5.80
C VAL A 34 -2.17 1.11 5.25
N GLU A 35 -3.21 1.95 5.26
CA GLU A 35 -3.18 3.35 4.80
C GLU A 35 -2.49 4.30 5.81
N ALA A 36 -2.10 3.79 6.98
CA ALA A 36 -1.32 4.49 8.00
C ALA A 36 -0.11 3.64 8.42
N ARG A 37 1.02 4.29 8.70
CA ARG A 37 2.30 3.60 8.93
C ARG A 37 2.42 3.12 10.39
N PHE A 38 1.87 1.96 10.68
CA PHE A 38 2.19 1.25 11.92
C PHE A 38 3.53 0.52 11.75
N ARG A 39 4.44 0.67 12.72
CA ARG A 39 5.65 -0.17 12.77
C ARG A 39 5.24 -1.54 13.31
N LEU A 40 5.07 -2.51 12.43
CA LEU A 40 4.64 -3.88 12.79
C LEU A 40 5.81 -4.84 12.99
N GLY A 41 7.04 -4.32 13.04
CA GLY A 41 8.24 -5.15 13.26
C GLY A 41 8.53 -6.03 12.05
N ALA A 42 8.83 -7.31 12.26
CA ALA A 42 9.20 -8.24 11.17
C ALA A 42 8.06 -8.48 10.16
N GLN A 43 6.80 -8.24 10.54
CA GLN A 43 5.60 -8.51 9.74
C GLN A 43 5.42 -7.54 8.55
N GLU A 44 6.17 -6.43 8.53
CA GLU A 44 6.17 -5.47 7.41
C GLU A 44 7.22 -5.81 6.34
N LEU A 45 8.11 -6.77 6.64
CA LEU A 45 9.27 -7.06 5.81
C LEU A 45 8.89 -8.03 4.69
N VAL A 46 9.18 -7.59 3.47
CA VAL A 46 9.15 -8.43 2.29
C VAL A 46 10.47 -8.34 1.56
N HIS A 47 10.75 -9.29 0.69
CA HIS A 47 11.87 -9.22 -0.25
C HIS A 47 11.45 -9.74 -1.61
N PHE A 48 12.25 -9.41 -2.61
CA PHE A 48 12.11 -9.98 -3.95
C PHE A 48 12.96 -11.24 -4.08
N GLU A 49 12.43 -12.27 -4.72
CA GLU A 49 13.22 -13.42 -5.19
C GLU A 49 13.14 -13.47 -6.71
N ALA A 50 14.27 -13.70 -7.39
CA ALA A 50 14.26 -13.89 -8.84
C ALA A 50 13.63 -15.24 -9.17
N VAL A 51 12.73 -15.29 -10.16
CA VAL A 51 12.05 -16.55 -10.50
C VAL A 51 13.03 -17.61 -11.03
N HIS A 52 14.01 -17.19 -11.83
CA HIS A 52 14.97 -18.10 -12.45
C HIS A 52 16.14 -18.48 -11.52
N ALA A 53 16.35 -17.75 -10.44
CA ALA A 53 17.46 -17.96 -9.49
C ALA A 53 17.04 -17.53 -8.07
N PRO A 54 16.09 -18.23 -7.43
CA PRO A 54 15.46 -17.78 -6.18
C PRO A 54 16.44 -17.72 -4.99
N THR A 55 17.55 -18.46 -5.04
CA THR A 55 18.58 -18.49 -4.00
C THR A 55 19.66 -17.42 -4.17
N GLU A 56 19.78 -16.82 -5.36
CA GLU A 56 20.86 -15.90 -5.69
C GLU A 56 20.51 -14.45 -5.37
N THR A 57 21.54 -13.68 -5.02
CA THR A 57 21.41 -12.22 -4.86
C THR A 57 21.64 -11.57 -6.22
N MET A 58 20.59 -10.97 -6.78
CA MET A 58 20.59 -10.36 -8.10
C MET A 58 20.13 -8.92 -8.03
N THR A 59 20.67 -8.11 -8.93
CA THR A 59 20.16 -6.75 -9.15
C THR A 59 18.84 -6.80 -9.88
N LEU A 60 17.88 -5.98 -9.44
CA LEU A 60 16.59 -5.86 -10.09
C LEU A 60 16.60 -4.76 -11.15
N PHE A 61 15.99 -5.03 -12.30
CA PHE A 61 15.89 -4.13 -13.45
C PHE A 61 14.43 -4.02 -13.94
N HIS A 62 14.21 -3.15 -14.92
CA HIS A 62 12.99 -3.23 -15.74
C HIS A 62 12.85 -4.64 -16.31
N GLU A 63 11.63 -5.18 -16.32
CA GLU A 63 11.29 -6.52 -16.80
C GLU A 63 11.86 -7.69 -15.98
N SER A 64 12.50 -7.44 -14.84
CA SER A 64 12.86 -8.54 -13.93
C SER A 64 11.62 -9.30 -13.46
N LEU A 65 11.70 -10.62 -13.57
CA LEU A 65 10.65 -11.55 -13.17
C LEU A 65 10.90 -11.99 -11.72
N VAL A 66 9.99 -11.64 -10.83
CA VAL A 66 10.18 -11.77 -9.38
C VAL A 66 8.99 -12.40 -8.67
N TYR A 67 9.28 -13.03 -7.54
CA TYR A 67 8.34 -13.26 -6.45
C TYR A 67 8.44 -12.15 -5.41
N ILE A 68 7.33 -11.86 -4.73
CA ILE A 68 7.32 -11.05 -3.51
C ILE A 68 7.09 -12.00 -2.35
N VAL A 69 8.04 -12.01 -1.42
CA VAL A 69 8.13 -13.02 -0.38
C VAL A 69 8.15 -12.38 1.00
N SER A 70 7.41 -12.96 1.94
CA SER A 70 7.45 -12.63 3.37
C SER A 70 7.42 -13.94 4.16
N GLU A 71 8.41 -14.16 5.04
CA GLU A 71 8.50 -15.38 5.88
C GLU A 71 8.26 -16.70 5.11
N LYS A 72 8.85 -16.83 3.91
CA LYS A 72 8.69 -17.98 2.99
C LYS A 72 7.29 -18.16 2.37
N ARG A 73 6.43 -17.15 2.45
CA ARG A 73 5.14 -17.10 1.76
C ARG A 73 5.21 -16.16 0.58
N TYR A 74 4.54 -16.55 -0.49
CA TYR A 74 4.56 -15.90 -1.79
C TYR A 74 3.26 -15.13 -1.99
N LEU A 75 3.36 -13.84 -2.29
CA LEU A 75 2.21 -13.03 -2.67
C LEU A 75 1.68 -13.53 -4.02
N ARG A 76 0.41 -13.88 -4.10
CA ARG A 76 -0.22 -14.40 -5.33
C ARG A 76 -1.57 -13.78 -5.64
N GLY A 77 -1.90 -13.70 -6.92
CA GLY A 77 -3.25 -13.41 -7.38
C GLY A 77 -4.18 -14.62 -7.23
N MET A 78 -5.47 -14.36 -7.02
CA MET A 78 -6.53 -15.37 -7.05
C MET A 78 -7.19 -15.41 -8.43
N THR A 79 -7.62 -16.60 -8.87
CA THR A 79 -8.23 -16.78 -10.21
C THR A 79 -9.66 -16.26 -10.29
N TRP A 80 -10.47 -16.53 -9.26
CA TRP A 80 -11.90 -16.21 -9.25
C TRP A 80 -12.23 -14.93 -8.50
N ARG A 81 -11.30 -14.46 -7.68
CA ARG A 81 -11.42 -13.23 -6.90
C ARG A 81 -10.26 -12.37 -7.33
N ARG A 82 -10.49 -11.09 -7.66
CA ARG A 82 -9.40 -10.17 -8.02
C ARG A 82 -8.48 -9.81 -6.85
N GLY A 83 -8.61 -10.47 -5.70
CA GLY A 83 -7.79 -10.25 -4.52
C GLY A 83 -6.45 -10.96 -4.58
N MET A 84 -5.55 -10.54 -3.70
CA MET A 84 -4.24 -11.17 -3.52
C MET A 84 -4.16 -11.87 -2.16
N THR A 85 -3.37 -12.94 -2.09
CA THR A 85 -3.19 -13.78 -0.90
C THR A 85 -1.77 -14.26 -0.76
N TRP A 86 -1.39 -14.66 0.45
CA TRP A 86 -0.13 -15.33 0.72
C TRP A 86 -0.27 -16.84 0.51
N ALA A 87 0.71 -17.46 -0.12
CA ALA A 87 0.74 -18.90 -0.37
C ALA A 87 2.08 -19.49 0.04
N ASP A 88 2.08 -20.73 0.51
CA ASP A 88 3.29 -21.36 1.06
C ASP A 88 4.20 -21.96 -0.03
N ALA A 89 3.79 -21.89 -1.30
CA ALA A 89 4.53 -22.39 -2.44
C ALA A 89 4.53 -21.37 -3.60
N PRO A 90 5.64 -21.29 -4.36
CA PRO A 90 5.70 -20.47 -5.56
C PRO A 90 4.78 -21.04 -6.65
N SER A 91 4.25 -20.17 -7.49
CA SER A 91 3.43 -20.56 -8.65
C SER A 91 3.44 -19.45 -9.70
N GLU A 92 2.98 -19.72 -10.93
CA GLU A 92 2.81 -18.69 -11.97
C GLU A 92 1.94 -17.51 -11.51
N LYS A 93 0.96 -17.77 -10.61
CA LYS A 93 0.07 -16.73 -10.05
C LYS A 93 0.77 -15.81 -9.04
N ALA A 94 1.97 -16.19 -8.60
CA ALA A 94 2.82 -15.41 -7.70
C ALA A 94 3.96 -14.67 -8.44
N MET A 95 4.07 -14.85 -9.77
CA MET A 95 5.13 -14.25 -10.57
C MET A 95 4.71 -12.85 -11.05
N PHE A 96 5.58 -11.88 -10.86
CA PHE A 96 5.38 -10.49 -11.28
C PHE A 96 6.54 -9.99 -12.13
N VAL A 97 6.21 -9.21 -13.15
CA VAL A 97 7.18 -8.46 -13.95
C VAL A 97 7.30 -7.05 -13.35
N LEU A 98 8.52 -6.66 -12.98
CA LEU A 98 8.81 -5.29 -12.55
C LEU A 98 8.73 -4.33 -13.74
N ARG A 99 7.84 -3.35 -13.67
CA ARG A 99 7.67 -2.31 -14.70
C ARG A 99 8.06 -0.96 -14.14
N LYS A 100 9.06 -0.33 -14.74
CA LYS A 100 9.49 1.03 -14.38
C LYS A 100 9.84 1.84 -15.63
N THR A 101 9.95 3.15 -15.51
CA THR A 101 10.20 4.04 -16.67
C THR A 101 11.62 3.94 -17.24
N THR A 102 12.60 3.58 -16.39
CA THR A 102 14.01 3.53 -16.76
C THR A 102 14.51 2.08 -16.91
N ARG A 103 15.64 1.86 -17.59
CA ARG A 103 16.30 0.54 -17.68
C ARG A 103 17.45 0.36 -16.68
N THR A 104 17.63 1.31 -15.77
CA THR A 104 18.69 1.28 -14.76
C THR A 104 18.39 0.23 -13.68
N PRO A 105 19.37 -0.12 -12.82
CA PRO A 105 19.08 -0.87 -11.60
C PRO A 105 17.99 -0.21 -10.76
N LEU A 106 17.16 -1.01 -10.11
CA LEU A 106 16.15 -0.54 -9.16
C LEU A 106 16.84 0.06 -7.93
N HIS A 107 16.49 1.29 -7.59
CA HIS A 107 16.96 1.95 -6.37
C HIS A 107 15.84 2.07 -5.33
N LEU A 108 16.21 2.17 -4.06
CA LEU A 108 15.26 2.52 -3.00
C LEU A 108 14.53 3.83 -3.33
N HIS A 109 13.26 3.91 -2.93
CA HIS A 109 12.35 5.01 -3.21
C HIS A 109 12.01 5.23 -4.69
N GLU A 110 12.61 4.48 -5.62
CA GLU A 110 12.19 4.48 -7.02
C GLU A 110 10.84 3.78 -7.16
N THR A 111 9.99 4.35 -8.00
CA THR A 111 8.65 3.84 -8.25
C THR A 111 8.68 2.74 -9.32
N VAL A 112 8.03 1.63 -9.02
CA VAL A 112 7.77 0.52 -9.93
C VAL A 112 6.31 0.12 -9.90
N HIS A 113 5.87 -0.56 -10.95
CA HIS A 113 4.60 -1.25 -11.02
C HIS A 113 4.85 -2.75 -11.08
N LEU A 114 3.91 -3.52 -10.53
CA LEU A 114 3.95 -4.97 -10.56
C LEU A 114 2.89 -5.47 -11.54
N GLN A 115 3.33 -5.99 -12.67
CA GLN A 115 2.46 -6.63 -13.66
C GLN A 115 2.40 -8.13 -13.37
N SER A 116 1.23 -8.75 -13.45
CA SER A 116 1.16 -10.21 -13.33
C SER A 116 1.76 -10.89 -14.56
N TYR A 117 2.59 -11.91 -14.33
CA TYR A 117 3.06 -12.79 -15.40
C TYR A 117 1.92 -13.65 -15.96
N LYS A 118 1.11 -14.25 -15.08
CA LYS A 118 -0.01 -15.13 -15.48
C LYS A 118 -1.12 -14.38 -16.23
N TRP A 119 -1.37 -13.12 -15.85
CA TRP A 119 -2.37 -12.27 -16.49
C TRP A 119 -1.72 -10.95 -16.94
N PRO A 120 -1.08 -10.92 -18.12
CA PRO A 120 -0.25 -9.80 -18.56
C PRO A 120 -1.00 -8.45 -18.57
N ASN A 121 -2.30 -8.44 -18.83
CA ASN A 121 -3.07 -7.19 -18.86
C ASN A 121 -3.43 -6.65 -17.46
N SER A 122 -3.00 -7.32 -16.39
CA SER A 122 -3.37 -6.97 -15.02
C SER A 122 -2.18 -6.54 -14.19
N PHE A 123 -2.38 -5.50 -13.41
CA PHE A 123 -1.40 -4.94 -12.50
C PHE A 123 -1.89 -5.01 -11.06
N VAL A 124 -0.94 -5.02 -10.13
CA VAL A 124 -1.24 -4.82 -8.72
C VAL A 124 -1.80 -3.41 -8.55
N ALA A 125 -2.95 -3.34 -7.89
CA ALA A 125 -3.63 -2.12 -7.51
C ALA A 125 -4.07 -2.22 -6.05
N PHE A 126 -4.33 -1.08 -5.45
CA PHE A 126 -4.92 -1.00 -4.12
C PHE A 126 -6.41 -0.74 -4.24
N ALA A 127 -7.21 -1.54 -3.54
CA ALA A 127 -8.62 -1.30 -3.35
C ALA A 127 -8.83 -0.81 -1.91
N PRO A 128 -9.17 0.48 -1.71
CA PRO A 128 -9.47 1.00 -0.38
C PRO A 128 -10.70 0.30 0.18
N SER A 129 -10.78 0.27 1.49
CA SER A 129 -11.94 -0.23 2.19
C SER A 129 -13.15 0.69 1.97
N PRO A 130 -14.38 0.15 1.94
CA PRO A 130 -15.56 0.98 1.84
C PRO A 130 -15.66 1.93 3.06
N PRO A 131 -16.22 3.15 2.90
CA PRO A 131 -16.36 4.11 3.98
C PRO A 131 -17.14 3.59 5.20
N SER A 132 -18.01 2.59 5.00
CA SER A 132 -18.75 1.93 6.08
C SER A 132 -17.88 1.07 6.99
N ALA A 133 -16.66 0.74 6.57
CA ALA A 133 -15.72 -0.09 7.30
C ALA A 133 -14.53 0.75 7.79
N LEU A 134 -14.86 1.75 8.64
CA LEU A 134 -14.01 2.82 9.20
C LEU A 134 -12.68 2.38 9.85
N TRP A 135 -12.44 1.08 10.02
CA TRP A 135 -11.25 0.50 10.63
C TRP A 135 -10.62 -0.64 9.82
N SER A 136 -11.17 -0.93 8.64
CA SER A 136 -10.72 -2.06 7.85
C SER A 136 -9.57 -1.67 6.93
N LEU A 137 -8.54 -2.52 6.93
CA LEU A 137 -7.40 -2.42 6.04
C LEU A 137 -7.86 -2.62 4.59
N GLY A 138 -7.41 -1.77 3.68
CA GLY A 138 -7.64 -1.99 2.25
C GLY A 138 -6.89 -3.24 1.77
N SER A 139 -7.17 -3.64 0.53
CA SER A 139 -6.65 -4.89 -0.01
C SER A 139 -5.87 -4.68 -1.30
N LEU A 140 -4.80 -5.46 -1.48
CA LEU A 140 -4.19 -5.58 -2.80
C LEU A 140 -5.09 -6.41 -3.71
N ARG A 141 -5.23 -5.91 -4.93
CA ARG A 141 -5.97 -6.56 -5.99
C ARG A 141 -5.16 -6.61 -7.26
N LEU A 142 -5.44 -7.61 -8.07
CA LEU A 142 -4.94 -7.72 -9.43
C LEU A 142 -6.05 -7.30 -10.39
N THR A 143 -5.81 -6.26 -11.19
CA THR A 143 -6.83 -5.70 -12.08
C THR A 143 -6.25 -5.05 -13.33
N SER A 144 -7.03 -5.03 -14.39
CA SER A 144 -6.75 -4.32 -15.65
C SER A 144 -7.48 -2.97 -15.75
N THR A 145 -8.43 -2.71 -14.85
CA THR A 145 -9.36 -1.56 -14.96
C THR A 145 -8.98 -0.37 -14.10
N LEU A 146 -8.16 -0.58 -13.06
CA LEU A 146 -7.67 0.50 -12.20
C LEU A 146 -6.25 0.86 -12.63
N PRO A 147 -5.83 2.12 -12.45
CA PRO A 147 -4.45 2.50 -12.69
C PRO A 147 -3.52 1.61 -11.83
N PRO A 148 -2.40 1.15 -12.41
CA PRO A 148 -1.43 0.35 -11.68
C PRO A 148 -0.88 1.16 -10.53
N ILE A 149 -0.70 0.52 -9.38
CA ILE A 149 -0.18 1.24 -8.23
C ILE A 149 1.32 1.44 -8.32
N ALA A 150 1.75 2.67 -8.06
CA ALA A 150 3.13 3.05 -7.91
C ALA A 150 3.65 2.52 -6.57
N ILE A 151 4.55 1.54 -6.62
CA ILE A 151 5.15 0.91 -5.45
C ILE A 151 6.61 1.36 -5.36
N SER A 152 7.04 1.74 -4.17
CA SER A 152 8.44 2.00 -3.88
C SER A 152 8.92 1.13 -2.72
N ALA A 153 10.14 0.61 -2.88
CA ALA A 153 10.82 -0.14 -1.83
C ALA A 153 11.54 0.82 -0.89
N GLU A 154 11.32 0.68 0.41
CA GLU A 154 11.99 1.45 1.44
C GLU A 154 12.75 0.55 2.41
N LEU A 155 13.81 1.08 3.01
CA LEU A 155 14.44 0.41 4.14
C LEU A 155 13.55 0.51 5.38
N PRO A 156 13.44 -0.57 6.16
CA PRO A 156 12.79 -0.55 7.47
C PRO A 156 13.39 0.56 8.34
N LYS A 157 12.55 1.37 8.99
CA LYS A 157 13.00 2.49 9.84
C LYS A 157 14.01 2.04 10.91
N ALA A 158 13.91 0.80 11.38
CA ALA A 158 14.86 0.23 12.35
C ALA A 158 16.28 0.08 11.78
N LEU A 159 16.38 -0.30 10.50
CA LEU A 159 17.66 -0.38 9.80
C LEU A 159 18.20 1.01 9.45
N GLN A 160 17.34 1.95 9.06
CA GLN A 160 17.75 3.34 8.80
C GLN A 160 18.43 3.98 10.01
N VAL A 161 17.91 3.76 11.22
CA VAL A 161 18.51 4.28 12.47
C VAL A 161 19.85 3.60 12.76
N ARG A 162 19.99 2.29 12.51
CA ARG A 162 21.29 1.59 12.66
C ARG A 162 22.35 2.16 11.73
N TYR A 163 22.01 2.39 10.46
CA TYR A 163 22.93 2.98 9.49
C TYR A 163 23.34 4.42 9.82
N ARG A 164 22.46 5.19 10.49
CA ARG A 164 22.75 6.59 10.83
C ARG A 164 23.41 6.78 12.19
N CYS A 165 23.13 5.92 13.17
CA CYS A 165 23.49 6.19 14.57
C CYS A 165 24.36 5.11 15.24
N GLY A 166 24.69 4.01 14.55
CA GLY A 166 25.59 2.96 15.08
C GLY A 166 25.08 2.21 16.33
N ARG A 167 23.93 2.58 16.90
CA ARG A 167 23.30 1.96 18.07
C ARG A 167 21.99 1.29 17.68
N VAL A 168 21.71 0.15 18.31
CA VAL A 168 20.42 -0.56 18.18
C VAL A 168 19.40 0.15 19.08
N PRO A 169 18.36 0.80 18.55
CA PRO A 169 17.31 1.36 19.40
C PRO A 169 16.48 0.22 20.00
N HIS A 170 16.21 0.30 21.31
CA HIS A 170 15.18 -0.51 21.96
C HIS A 170 13.85 -0.28 21.23
N VAL A 171 13.25 -1.37 20.75
CA VAL A 171 12.07 -1.36 19.88
C VAL A 171 10.85 -1.03 20.73
N VAL A 172 10.51 0.26 20.83
CA VAL A 172 9.17 0.68 21.20
C VAL A 172 8.34 0.74 19.91
N PRO A 173 7.14 0.11 19.85
CA PRO A 173 6.26 0.22 18.69
C PRO A 173 5.81 1.67 18.55
N LEU A 174 6.44 2.41 17.64
CA LEU A 174 6.06 3.78 17.32
C LEU A 174 4.97 3.75 16.26
N VAL A 175 3.74 4.03 16.68
CA VAL A 175 2.58 4.22 15.81
C VAL A 175 2.70 5.59 15.13
N PHE A 176 2.95 5.61 13.82
CA PHE A 176 2.77 6.83 13.04
C PHE A 176 1.42 6.76 12.35
N VAL A 177 0.41 7.35 12.99
CA VAL A 177 -0.82 7.71 12.27
C VAL A 177 -0.42 8.83 11.32
N SER A 178 -0.47 8.60 10.00
CA SER A 178 -0.37 9.71 9.05
C SER A 178 -1.62 10.54 9.27
N VAL A 179 -1.47 11.68 9.94
CA VAL A 179 -2.53 12.68 10.03
C VAL A 179 -2.46 13.53 8.77
N ASP A 180 -2.59 12.90 7.60
CA ASP A 180 -2.73 13.64 6.36
C ASP A 180 -4.20 14.03 6.23
N ALA A 181 -4.47 15.21 6.79
CA ALA A 181 -5.61 16.08 6.58
C ALA A 181 -6.94 15.36 6.32
N CYS A 182 -7.73 15.21 7.39
CA CYS A 182 -9.16 15.45 7.22
C CYS A 182 -9.28 16.77 6.43
N PRO A 183 -9.86 16.82 5.22
CA PRO A 183 -10.34 18.09 4.73
C PRO A 183 -11.26 18.57 5.85
N ARG A 184 -10.88 19.66 6.53
CA ARG A 184 -11.77 20.32 7.47
C ARG A 184 -13.08 20.42 6.71
N ARG A 185 -14.11 19.69 7.14
CA ARG A 185 -15.48 19.97 6.69
C ARG A 185 -15.58 21.46 6.86
N ARG A 186 -15.70 22.20 5.75
CA ARG A 186 -16.20 23.56 5.85
C ARG A 186 -17.48 23.40 6.65
N SER A 187 -17.50 23.95 7.85
CA SER A 187 -18.73 24.07 8.62
C SER A 187 -19.80 24.54 7.63
N PRO A 188 -20.99 23.93 7.63
CA PRO A 188 -22.08 24.49 6.83
C PRO A 188 -22.18 25.99 7.16
N PRO A 189 -22.39 26.86 6.16
CA PRO A 189 -22.59 28.27 6.45
C PRO A 189 -23.68 28.39 7.53
N PRO A 190 -23.56 29.34 8.47
CA PRO A 190 -24.62 29.56 9.43
C PRO A 190 -25.91 29.73 8.66
N ILE A 191 -26.91 28.90 9.01
CA ILE A 191 -28.28 29.08 8.55
C ILE A 191 -28.62 30.50 8.99
N ALA A 192 -28.82 31.40 8.03
CA ALA A 192 -29.36 32.71 8.32
C ALA A 192 -30.69 32.47 9.04
N GLU A 193 -30.75 32.82 10.32
CA GLU A 193 -31.99 32.84 11.07
C GLU A 193 -32.98 33.66 10.23
N ALA A 194 -34.04 32.99 9.78
CA ALA A 194 -35.17 33.65 9.20
C ALA A 194 -35.66 34.64 10.25
N ILE A 195 -35.55 35.92 9.92
CA ILE A 195 -36.17 36.98 10.69
C ILE A 195 -37.67 36.72 10.60
N ASP A 196 -38.21 36.10 11.64
CA ASP A 196 -39.62 36.21 11.97
C ASP A 196 -39.89 37.69 12.20
N SER A 197 -40.77 38.25 11.37
CA SER A 197 -41.45 39.49 11.69
C SER A 197 -42.87 39.44 11.16
N PRO A 198 -43.80 40.02 11.93
CA PRO A 198 -45.05 39.35 12.25
C PRO A 198 -46.19 39.68 11.30
N THR A 199 -47.10 38.72 11.22
CA THR A 199 -48.48 38.87 10.77
C THR A 199 -49.13 40.05 11.48
N SER A 200 -49.49 41.09 10.73
CA SER A 200 -50.47 42.08 11.15
C SER A 200 -51.71 41.90 10.26
N GLU A 201 -52.59 40.99 10.68
CA GLU A 201 -54.01 41.08 10.36
C GLU A 201 -54.60 42.17 11.26
N GLY A 202 -55.37 43.07 10.65
CA GLY A 202 -56.03 44.19 11.29
C GLY A 202 -56.98 44.80 10.28
N ASP A 203 -58.02 44.03 9.93
CA ASP A 203 -59.28 44.57 9.44
C ASP A 203 -59.78 45.64 10.42
N ASP A 204 -60.18 46.81 9.91
CA ASP A 204 -61.43 47.38 10.39
C ASP A 204 -62.08 48.29 9.35
N LEU A 205 -63.38 48.05 9.21
CA LEU A 205 -64.34 48.71 8.34
C LEU A 205 -64.76 50.06 8.94
N GLY A 206 -64.93 51.06 8.08
CA GLY A 206 -65.52 52.36 8.43
C GLY A 206 -65.47 53.35 7.29
#